data_AF-A0A380EMQ9-F1
#
_entry.id   AF-A0A380EMQ9-F1
#
_cell.length_a   1.000
_cell.length_b   1.000
_cell.length_c   1.000
_cell.angle_alpha   90.00
_cell.angle_beta   90.00
_cell.angle_gamma   90.00
#
_symmetry.space_group_name_H-M   'P 1'
#
loop_
_entity.id
_entity.type
_entity.pdbx_description
1 polymer ?
#
loop_
_entity_poly.entity_id
_entity_poly.type
_entity_poly.pdbx_seq_one_letter_code
_entity_poly.pdbx_strand_id
1 'polypeptide(L)'
;MICQSQDTLKAINLISYGSKSNVFVTYVAQHLGCKVYRTSHEDDDLKGWLTEHVPGNHELKDTNVEVYFKEEQDKHLNYMSRLMNPVRFLDYLDVSKLNGGEVNET
;
A
#
# COMPACT_ATOMS: atom_id res chain seq x y z
N MET A 1 27.20 -19.51 23.85
CA MET A 1 26.09 -20.08 23.08
C MET A 1 24.84 -19.36 23.55
N ILE A 2 24.44 -18.29 22.86
CA ILE A 2 23.28 -17.48 23.25
C ILE A 2 22.13 -17.91 22.34
N CYS A 3 21.05 -18.39 22.95
CA CYS A 3 19.83 -18.84 22.28
C CYS A 3 19.25 -17.71 21.45
N GLN A 4 19.26 -17.87 20.12
CA GLN A 4 18.48 -17.04 19.20
C GLN A 4 17.00 -17.40 19.39
N SER A 5 16.22 -16.57 20.07
CA SER A 5 14.79 -16.53 19.83
C SER A 5 14.58 -15.87 18.47
N GLN A 6 14.55 -16.68 17.41
CA GLN A 6 14.00 -16.27 16.13
C GLN A 6 12.48 -16.11 16.32
N ASP A 7 12.06 -14.99 16.89
CA ASP A 7 10.75 -14.46 16.59
C ASP A 7 10.78 -14.15 15.09
N THR A 8 10.21 -15.05 14.30
CA THR A 8 9.95 -14.80 12.88
C THR A 8 9.04 -13.58 12.81
N LEU A 9 9.62 -12.41 12.61
CA LEU A 9 8.91 -11.18 12.29
C LEU A 9 7.95 -11.51 11.15
N LYS A 10 6.66 -11.69 11.47
CA LYS A 10 5.61 -11.85 10.47
C LYS A 10 5.71 -10.64 9.55
N ALA A 11 5.87 -10.87 8.25
CA ALA A 11 5.94 -9.79 7.28
C ALA A 11 4.72 -8.87 7.45
N ILE A 12 4.97 -7.59 7.68
CA ILE A 12 3.90 -6.59 7.83
C ILE A 12 3.50 -6.13 6.43
N ASN A 13 2.22 -6.34 6.10
CA ASN A 13 1.61 -5.82 4.88
C ASN A 13 0.81 -4.56 5.21
N LEU A 14 1.06 -3.47 4.50
CA LEU A 14 0.27 -2.24 4.62
C LEU A 14 -0.80 -2.23 3.53
N ILE A 15 -2.06 -2.03 3.93
CA ILE A 15 -3.20 -1.98 3.01
C ILE A 15 -3.81 -0.58 3.09
N SER A 16 -4.07 0.04 1.93
CA SER A 16 -4.70 1.36 1.85
C SER A 16 -5.62 1.46 0.64
N TYR A 17 -6.56 2.39 0.66
CA TYR A 17 -7.59 2.53 -0.37
C TYR A 17 -8.01 3.98 -0.67
N GLY A 18 -7.58 4.95 0.14
CA GLY A 18 -7.85 6.38 -0.08
C GLY A 18 -6.59 7.14 -0.48
N SER A 19 -6.74 8.21 -1.27
CA SER A 19 -5.64 9.00 -1.84
C SER A 19 -4.54 9.37 -0.84
N LYS A 20 -4.91 9.96 0.29
CA LYS A 20 -3.96 10.36 1.36
C LYS A 20 -3.32 9.16 2.03
N SER A 21 -4.11 8.12 2.33
CA SER A 21 -3.59 6.89 2.93
C SER A 21 -2.60 6.19 2.00
N ASN A 22 -2.85 6.18 0.69
CA ASN A 22 -2.00 5.56 -0.33
C ASN A 22 -0.63 6.23 -0.41
N VAL A 23 -0.57 7.56 -0.29
CA VAL A 23 0.69 8.30 -0.19
C VAL A 23 1.38 7.99 1.14
N PHE A 24 0.66 8.08 2.26
CA PHE A 24 1.22 7.87 3.59
C PHE A 24 1.80 6.47 3.79
N VAL A 25 1.09 5.40 3.39
CA VAL A 25 1.61 4.03 3.56
C VAL A 25 2.80 3.75 2.64
N THR A 26 2.86 4.37 1.47
CA THR A 26 4.01 4.24 0.55
C THR A 26 5.25 4.84 1.20
N TYR A 27 5.09 6.02 1.80
CA TYR A 27 6.13 6.66 2.60
C TYR A 27 6.58 5.78 3.78
N VAL A 28 5.63 5.34 4.62
CA VAL A 28 5.96 4.49 5.79
C VAL A 28 6.65 3.18 5.38
N ALA A 29 6.21 2.57 4.27
CA ALA A 29 6.80 1.33 3.77
C ALA A 29 8.25 1.47 3.31
N GLN A 30 8.64 2.62 2.76
CA GLN A 30 10.03 2.88 2.38
C GLN A 30 10.97 2.88 3.59
N HIS A 31 10.48 3.31 4.76
CA HIS A 31 11.24 3.31 6.01
C HIS A 31 11.25 1.94 6.69
N LEU A 32 10.15 1.20 6.61
CA LEU A 32 9.98 -0.08 7.30
C LEU A 32 10.34 -1.31 6.45
N GLY A 33 10.54 -1.15 5.14
CA GLY A 33 10.78 -2.27 4.22
C GLY A 33 9.57 -3.19 4.05
N CYS A 34 8.35 -2.65 4.18
CA CYS A 34 7.11 -3.42 4.14
C CYS A 34 6.54 -3.52 2.72
N LYS A 35 5.75 -4.58 2.46
CA LYS A 35 4.96 -4.67 1.23
C LYS A 35 3.69 -3.82 1.37
N VAL A 36 3.34 -3.11 0.30
CA VAL A 36 2.16 -2.22 0.25
C VAL A 36 1.17 -2.74 -0.75
N TYR A 37 -0.10 -2.76 -0.38
CA TYR A 37 -1.23 -3.01 -1.26
C TYR A 37 -2.12 -1.76 -1.26
N ARG A 38 -2.31 -1.13 -2.43
CA ARG A 38 -3.08 0.12 -2.50
C ARG A 38 -3.90 0.30 -3.77
N THR A 39 -4.89 1.17 -3.72
CA THR A 39 -5.55 1.68 -4.94
C THR A 39 -4.60 2.65 -5.66
N SER A 40 -4.85 2.94 -6.94
CA SER A 40 -3.94 3.76 -7.76
C SER A 40 -3.96 5.24 -7.43
N HIS A 41 -5.03 5.75 -6.81
CA HIS A 41 -5.24 7.18 -6.64
C HIS A 41 -4.33 7.74 -5.55
N GLU A 42 -3.64 8.84 -5.83
CA GLU A 42 -2.75 9.52 -4.90
C GLU A 42 -3.22 10.96 -4.64
N ASP A 43 -2.89 11.48 -3.46
CA ASP A 43 -3.09 12.88 -3.11
C ASP A 43 -1.81 13.65 -3.45
N ASP A 44 -1.83 14.38 -4.55
CA ASP A 44 -0.65 15.10 -5.06
C ASP A 44 -0.14 16.17 -4.08
N ASP A 45 -1.05 16.83 -3.36
CA ASP A 45 -0.70 17.85 -2.37
C ASP A 45 0.08 17.23 -1.20
N LEU A 46 -0.42 16.12 -0.63
CA LEU A 46 0.28 15.42 0.45
C LEU A 46 1.60 14.83 -0.03
N LYS A 47 1.65 14.31 -1.26
CA LYS A 47 2.87 13.77 -1.85
C LYS A 47 3.94 14.86 -2.01
N GLY A 48 3.55 16.03 -2.51
CA GLY A 48 4.42 17.21 -2.59
C GLY A 48 4.91 17.65 -1.21
N TRP A 49 4.00 17.79 -0.25
CA TRP A 49 4.33 18.21 1.10
C TRP A 49 5.33 17.27 1.79
N LEU A 50 5.09 15.95 1.72
CA LEU A 50 6.00 14.94 2.29
C LEU A 50 7.35 14.92 1.58
N THR A 51 7.38 15.16 0.27
CA THR A 51 8.64 15.25 -0.48
C THR A 51 9.45 16.45 0.02
N GLU A 52 8.83 17.61 0.19
CA GLU A 52 9.53 18.84 0.56
C GLU A 52 9.95 18.90 2.03
N HIS A 53 9.13 18.35 2.93
CA HIS A 53 9.28 18.60 4.38
C HIS A 53 9.83 17.40 5.15
N VAL A 54 9.91 16.22 4.55
CA VAL A 54 10.45 15.02 5.22
C VAL A 54 11.85 14.68 4.72
N PRO A 55 12.89 14.80 5.57
CA PRO A 55 14.26 14.46 5.21
C PRO A 55 14.40 13.01 4.74
N GLY A 56 15.12 12.81 3.63
CA GLY A 56 15.38 11.47 3.06
C GLY A 56 14.26 10.91 2.18
N ASN A 57 13.16 11.65 1.99
CA ASN A 57 12.05 11.23 1.13
C ASN A 57 12.25 11.58 -0.36
N HIS A 58 13.31 12.32 -0.70
CA HIS A 58 13.66 12.63 -2.09
C HIS A 58 14.26 11.43 -2.84
N GLU A 59 14.78 10.45 -2.12
CA GLU A 59 15.38 9.24 -2.68
C GLU A 59 14.29 8.17 -2.81
N LEU A 60 13.68 8.07 -3.99
CA LEU A 60 12.74 7.00 -4.33
C LEU A 60 13.44 5.64 -4.17
N LYS A 61 13.18 4.96 -3.06
CA LYS A 61 13.53 3.54 -2.90
C LYS A 61 12.53 2.69 -3.62
N ASP A 62 13.00 1.61 -4.26
CA ASP A 62 12.14 0.57 -4.81
C ASP A 62 11.24 0.03 -3.70
N THR A 63 9.98 0.47 -3.71
CA THR A 63 8.99 0.11 -2.71
C THR A 63 8.19 -1.04 -3.31
N ASN A 64 8.07 -2.15 -2.57
CA ASN A 64 7.30 -3.32 -3.02
C ASN A 64 5.79 -3.00 -2.94
N VAL A 65 5.30 -2.27 -3.94
CA VAL A 65 3.94 -1.76 -4.04
C VAL A 65 3.15 -2.59 -5.05
N GLU A 66 2.04 -3.15 -4.60
CA GLU A 66 1.05 -3.81 -5.44
C GLU A 66 -0.20 -2.91 -5.54
N VAL A 67 -0.52 -2.49 -6.76
CA VAL A 67 -1.73 -1.71 -7.04
C VAL A 67 -2.87 -2.67 -7.40
N TYR A 68 -3.81 -2.90 -6.49
CA TYR A 68 -4.89 -3.89 -6.67
C TYR A 68 -6.14 -3.32 -7.36
N PHE A 69 -6.27 -1.99 -7.42
CA PHE A 69 -7.37 -1.33 -8.11
C PHE A 69 -6.89 -0.04 -8.79
N LYS A 70 -7.25 0.15 -10.06
CA LYS A 70 -6.86 1.30 -10.87
C LYS A 70 -8.10 2.11 -11.28
N GLU A 71 -8.25 3.30 -10.73
CA GLU A 71 -9.38 4.20 -11.04
C GLU A 71 -9.36 4.69 -12.49
N GLU A 72 -8.17 4.79 -13.09
CA GLU A 72 -7.95 5.41 -14.41
C GLU A 72 -8.39 4.56 -15.61
N GLN A 73 -8.83 3.32 -15.39
CA GLN A 73 -9.28 2.45 -16.48
C GLN A 73 -10.70 2.81 -16.99
N ASP A 74 -11.43 3.68 -16.27
CA ASP A 74 -12.74 4.18 -16.70
C ASP A 74 -12.98 5.61 -16.16
N LYS A 75 -13.19 6.59 -17.06
CA LYS A 75 -13.43 8.00 -16.70
C LYS A 75 -14.67 8.20 -15.83
N HIS A 76 -15.73 7.40 -16.05
CA HIS A 76 -16.94 7.46 -15.24
C HIS A 76 -16.66 6.87 -13.85
N LEU A 77 -15.89 5.79 -13.80
CA LEU A 77 -15.49 5.16 -12.54
C LEU A 77 -14.56 6.05 -11.72
N ASN A 78 -13.64 6.80 -12.33
CA ASN A 78 -12.76 7.76 -11.65
C ASN A 78 -13.53 8.94 -11.04
N TYR A 79 -14.57 9.43 -11.71
CA TYR A 79 -15.41 10.48 -11.12
C TYR A 79 -16.29 9.94 -9.99
N MET A 80 -16.86 8.74 -10.19
CA MET A 80 -17.70 8.08 -9.18
C MET A 80 -16.90 7.57 -7.98
N SER A 81 -15.67 7.09 -8.17
CA SER A 81 -14.79 6.56 -7.11
C SER A 81 -14.54 7.62 -6.03
N ARG A 82 -14.40 8.88 -6.45
CA ARG A 82 -14.23 10.04 -5.56
C ARG A 82 -15.46 10.36 -4.72
N LEU A 83 -16.65 9.95 -5.19
CA LEU A 83 -17.93 10.17 -4.51
C LEU A 83 -18.36 8.95 -3.67
N MET A 84 -17.86 7.76 -4.01
CA MET A 84 -18.15 6.52 -3.31
C MET A 84 -17.29 6.35 -2.06
N ASN A 85 -17.77 5.54 -1.10
CA ASN A 85 -16.97 5.17 0.07
C ASN A 85 -15.75 4.33 -0.39
N PRO A 86 -14.51 4.82 -0.19
CA PRO A 86 -13.29 4.15 -0.66
C PRO A 86 -13.06 2.75 -0.09
N VAL A 87 -13.69 2.40 1.04
CA VAL A 87 -13.63 1.06 1.64
C VAL A 87 -14.08 -0.03 0.66
N ARG A 88 -15.01 0.28 -0.26
CA ARG A 88 -15.52 -0.66 -1.26
C ARG A 88 -14.43 -1.20 -2.19
N PHE A 89 -13.31 -0.50 -2.34
CA PHE A 89 -12.23 -0.97 -3.19
C PHE A 89 -11.48 -2.16 -2.60
N LEU A 90 -11.59 -2.41 -1.29
CA LEU A 90 -11.01 -3.59 -0.65
C LEU A 90 -11.53 -4.91 -1.24
N ASP A 91 -12.72 -4.92 -1.84
CA ASP A 91 -13.27 -6.11 -2.51
C ASP A 91 -12.42 -6.54 -3.73
N TYR A 92 -11.61 -5.64 -4.29
CA TYR A 92 -10.68 -5.92 -5.39
C TYR A 92 -9.32 -6.44 -4.89
N LEU A 93 -9.07 -6.44 -3.59
CA LEU A 93 -7.82 -6.92 -3.01
C LEU A 93 -7.85 -8.45 -2.94
N ASP A 94 -6.93 -9.08 -3.66
CA ASP A 94 -6.73 -10.53 -3.58
C ASP A 94 -6.05 -10.89 -2.25
N VAL A 95 -6.87 -11.29 -1.27
CA VAL A 95 -6.42 -11.67 0.07
C VAL A 95 -5.50 -12.89 0.10
N SER A 96 -5.50 -13.73 -0.94
CA SER A 96 -4.57 -14.86 -1.05
C SER A 96 -3.12 -14.38 -1.13
N LYS A 97 -2.90 -13.16 -1.64
CA LYS A 97 -1.58 -12.55 -1.74
C LYS A 97 -1.09 -11.93 -0.44
N LEU A 98 -1.95 -11.78 0.57
CA LEU A 98 -1.59 -11.18 1.87
C LEU A 98 -0.94 -12.20 2.80
N ASN A 99 -1.34 -13.46 2.71
CA ASN A 99 -0.76 -14.56 3.47
C ASN A 99 0.16 -15.31 2.52
N GLY A 100 1.48 -15.04 2.58
CA GLY A 100 2.50 -15.66 1.71
C GLY A 100 2.12 -17.10 1.34
N GLY A 101 1.74 -17.29 0.08
CA GLY A 101 0.87 -18.40 -0.32
C GLY A 101 1.46 -19.76 0.00
N GLU A 102 0.77 -20.49 0.86
CA GLU A 102 0.44 -21.90 0.68
C GLU A 102 -0.93 -22.13 1.32
N VAL A 103 -2.00 -21.88 0.55
CA VAL A 103 -3.24 -22.60 0.81
C VAL A 103 -2.98 -24.00 0.27
N ASN A 104 -2.51 -24.90 1.13
CA ASN A 104 -2.53 -26.33 0.83
C ASN A 104 -4.01 -26.73 0.74
N GLU A 105 -4.55 -26.70 -0.48
CA GLU A 105 -5.81 -27.37 -0.78
C GLU A 105 -5.64 -28.85 -0.42
N THR A 106 -6.55 -29.34 0.43
CA THR A 106 -6.61 -30.73 0.92
C THR A 106 -7.68 -31.50 0.17
#